data_AF-A0A661Z537-F1
#
_entry.id   AF-A0A661Z537-F1
#
_cell.length_a   1.000
_cell.length_b   1.000
_cell.length_c   1.000
_cell.angle_alpha   90.00
_cell.angle_beta   90.00
_cell.angle_gamma   90.00
#
_symmetry.space_group_name_H-M   'P 1'
#
loop_
_entity.id
_entity.type
_entity.pdbx_description
1 polymer ?
#
loop_
_entity_poly.entity_id
_entity_poly.type
_entity_poly.pdbx_seq_one_letter_code
_entity_poly.pdbx_strand_id
1 'polypeptide(L)'
;MKKQLQFLLVLILAVFLLPNIGYSQVTVGNGTSLQQIPVNAYYGYTYSQQIYLASEIGASGTITQLKFDFQGSSLSSSNDWTIYIGHTTKTSFSSGTDWVATTAMTQVYSGTFADPGAAGWITFDITDWAYNGTDNIVIAVDENASGYDGSSDKFNCTSGSSRAIKYNNDNTDPDQASPPSGSTMSYFPN
;
A
#
# COMPACT_ATOMS: atom_id res chain seq x y z
N MET A 1 -16.23 15.46 -49.11
CA MET A 1 -16.97 15.06 -47.88
C MET A 1 -16.91 13.55 -47.62
N LYS A 2 -17.31 12.65 -48.54
CA LYS A 2 -17.32 11.19 -48.29
C LYS A 2 -15.96 10.59 -47.87
N LYS A 3 -14.84 10.97 -48.50
CA LYS A 3 -13.49 10.48 -48.14
C LYS A 3 -13.02 10.97 -46.75
N GLN A 4 -13.41 12.18 -46.36
CA GLN A 4 -13.10 12.76 -45.04
C GLN A 4 -13.89 12.03 -43.93
N LEU A 5 -15.16 11.70 -44.20
CA LEU A 5 -16.00 10.94 -43.28
C LEU A 5 -15.54 9.49 -43.11
N GLN A 6 -15.08 8.84 -44.19
CA GLN A 6 -14.50 7.49 -44.13
C GLN A 6 -13.19 7.45 -43.33
N PHE A 7 -12.33 8.48 -43.48
CA PHE A 7 -11.08 8.57 -42.72
C PHE A 7 -11.32 8.76 -41.21
N LEU A 8 -12.30 9.61 -40.85
CA LEU A 8 -12.70 9.82 -39.46
C LEU A 8 -13.28 8.54 -38.82
N LEU A 9 -14.05 7.76 -39.59
CA LEU A 9 -14.63 6.51 -39.11
C LEU A 9 -13.56 5.44 -38.83
N VAL A 10 -12.54 5.34 -39.69
CA VAL A 10 -11.40 4.42 -39.50
C VAL A 10 -10.54 4.84 -38.30
N LEU A 11 -10.38 6.15 -38.08
CA LEU A 11 -9.65 6.68 -36.92
C LEU A 11 -10.38 6.37 -35.60
N ILE A 12 -11.71 6.51 -35.56
CA ILE A 12 -12.52 6.16 -34.39
C ILE A 12 -12.46 4.65 -34.12
N LEU A 13 -12.56 3.80 -35.14
CA LEU A 13 -12.42 2.34 -34.97
C LEU A 13 -11.01 1.94 -34.48
N ALA A 14 -9.96 2.62 -34.94
CA ALA A 14 -8.58 2.33 -34.51
C ALA A 14 -8.34 2.65 -33.03
N VAL A 15 -9.03 3.66 -32.48
CA VAL A 15 -8.98 3.99 -31.04
C VAL A 15 -9.64 2.92 -30.17
N PHE A 16 -10.67 2.22 -30.68
CA PHE A 16 -11.30 1.08 -29.99
C PHE A 16 -10.54 -0.26 -30.13
N LEU A 17 -9.55 -0.33 -31.03
CA LEU A 17 -8.70 -1.50 -31.25
C LEU A 17 -7.38 -1.45 -30.47
N LEU A 18 -7.15 -0.39 -29.69
CA LEU A 18 -6.01 -0.36 -28.76
C LEU A 18 -6.25 -1.44 -27.69
N PRO A 19 -5.32 -2.38 -27.49
CA PRO A 19 -5.46 -3.34 -26.42
C PRO A 19 -5.53 -2.58 -25.09
N ASN A 20 -6.62 -2.77 -24.33
CA ASN A 20 -6.61 -2.46 -22.91
C ASN A 20 -5.58 -3.41 -22.29
N ILE A 21 -4.35 -2.95 -22.13
CA ILE A 21 -3.34 -3.70 -21.39
C ILE A 21 -3.77 -3.64 -19.92
N GLY A 22 -4.55 -4.64 -19.51
CA GLY A 22 -4.75 -4.92 -18.10
C GLY A 22 -3.43 -5.41 -17.53
N TYR A 23 -2.86 -4.66 -16.59
CA TYR A 23 -1.70 -5.15 -15.85
C TYR A 23 -2.17 -6.27 -14.92
N SER A 24 -1.71 -7.50 -15.16
CA SER A 24 -2.00 -8.62 -14.26
C SER A 24 -1.31 -8.47 -12.90
N GLN A 25 -0.24 -7.67 -12.85
CA GLN A 25 0.51 -7.34 -11.65
C GLN A 25 1.25 -6.02 -11.90
N VAL A 26 1.23 -5.12 -10.91
CA VAL A 26 2.00 -3.87 -10.91
C VAL A 26 2.92 -3.91 -9.69
N THR A 27 4.21 -3.66 -9.90
CA THR A 27 5.19 -3.52 -8.83
C THR A 27 5.55 -2.05 -8.70
N VAL A 28 5.41 -1.47 -7.51
CA VAL A 28 5.71 -0.07 -7.26
C VAL A 28 6.88 0.00 -6.28
N GLY A 29 8.04 0.36 -6.80
CA GLY A 29 9.29 0.31 -6.04
C GLY A 29 10.09 -0.97 -6.26
N ASN A 30 11.40 -0.89 -6.05
CA ASN A 30 12.35 -1.99 -6.20
C ASN A 30 13.56 -1.83 -5.28
N GLY A 31 13.46 -0.98 -4.26
CA GLY A 31 14.53 -0.68 -3.33
C GLY A 31 14.79 -1.84 -2.37
N THR A 32 16.02 -1.92 -1.88
CA THR A 32 16.46 -2.98 -0.96
C THR A 32 16.71 -2.45 0.44
N SER A 33 16.16 -1.27 0.76
CA SER A 33 16.34 -0.66 2.07
C SER A 33 15.41 -1.33 3.07
N LEU A 34 15.98 -1.97 4.09
CA LEU A 34 15.22 -2.64 5.13
C LEU A 34 14.59 -1.63 6.09
N GLN A 35 13.26 -1.55 6.09
CA GLN A 35 12.50 -0.63 6.94
C GLN A 35 11.43 -1.36 7.75
N GLN A 36 10.94 -0.65 8.77
CA GLN A 36 9.91 -1.11 9.70
C GLN A 36 8.53 -0.56 9.29
N ILE A 37 8.20 -0.67 8.00
CA ILE A 37 6.90 -0.36 7.38
C ILE A 37 6.62 -1.44 6.32
N PRO A 38 5.37 -1.92 6.14
CA PRO A 38 4.14 -1.37 6.74
C PRO A 38 3.99 -1.69 8.23
N VAL A 39 4.69 -2.70 8.75
CA VAL A 39 4.65 -3.07 10.17
C VAL A 39 6.05 -3.01 10.78
N ASN A 40 6.12 -2.60 12.04
CA ASN A 40 7.32 -2.69 12.86
C ASN A 40 7.21 -3.91 13.78
N ALA A 41 7.71 -5.05 13.32
CA ALA A 41 7.59 -6.31 14.04
C ALA A 41 8.27 -6.32 15.43
N TYR A 42 9.11 -5.32 15.73
CA TYR A 42 9.77 -5.18 17.04
C TYR A 42 8.97 -4.35 18.06
N TYR A 43 7.69 -4.10 17.78
CA TYR A 43 6.79 -3.38 18.68
C TYR A 43 5.47 -4.11 18.79
N GLY A 44 4.83 -3.91 19.95
CA GLY A 44 3.51 -4.49 20.26
C GLY A 44 2.42 -4.20 19.24
N TYR A 45 2.39 -2.98 18.72
CA TYR A 45 1.36 -2.51 17.80
C TYR A 45 1.99 -1.53 16.81
N THR A 46 1.50 -1.54 15.57
CA THR A 46 1.89 -0.57 14.54
C THR A 46 0.69 -0.07 13.76
N TYR A 47 0.53 1.25 13.68
CA TYR A 47 -0.31 1.87 12.66
C TYR A 47 0.55 2.68 11.69
N SER A 48 0.39 2.43 10.40
CA SER A 48 1.15 3.12 9.36
C SER A 48 0.30 3.46 8.15
N GLN A 49 0.73 4.49 7.42
CA GLN A 49 0.19 4.80 6.10
C GLN A 49 1.33 5.00 5.10
N GLN A 50 1.10 4.56 3.87
CA GLN A 50 2.01 4.66 2.74
C GLN A 50 1.29 5.25 1.56
N ILE A 51 1.93 6.18 0.86
CA ILE A 51 1.40 6.70 -0.40
C ILE A 51 2.11 5.99 -1.55
N TYR A 52 1.35 5.63 -2.59
CA TYR A 52 1.82 5.11 -3.89
C TYR A 52 1.36 6.06 -5.01
N LEU A 53 2.28 6.54 -5.88
CA LEU A 53 1.94 7.59 -6.85
C LEU A 53 1.24 7.00 -8.05
N ALA A 54 0.22 7.69 -8.58
CA ALA A 54 -0.44 7.31 -9.82
C ALA A 54 0.55 7.16 -10.98
N SER A 55 1.56 8.04 -11.04
CA SER A 55 2.62 8.01 -12.06
C SER A 55 3.54 6.80 -11.95
N GLU A 56 3.66 6.19 -10.77
CA GLU A 56 4.47 5.00 -10.54
C GLU A 56 3.65 3.72 -10.74
N ILE A 57 2.34 3.77 -10.46
CA ILE A 57 1.41 2.66 -10.72
C ILE A 57 1.15 2.51 -12.23
N GLY A 58 0.88 3.61 -12.93
CA GLY A 58 0.71 3.64 -14.39
C GLY A 58 -0.45 2.81 -14.94
N ALA A 59 -1.43 2.45 -14.11
CA ALA A 59 -2.53 1.55 -14.44
C ALA A 59 -3.86 2.01 -13.82
N SER A 60 -4.99 1.56 -14.35
CA SER A 60 -6.31 1.62 -13.71
C SER A 60 -6.92 0.23 -13.69
N GLY A 61 -7.92 -0.02 -12.85
CA GLY A 61 -8.60 -1.31 -12.78
C GLY A 61 -8.97 -1.72 -11.36
N THR A 62 -9.34 -2.99 -11.19
CA THR A 62 -9.66 -3.55 -9.87
C THR A 62 -8.42 -4.17 -9.27
N ILE A 63 -8.07 -3.75 -8.05
CA ILE A 63 -7.02 -4.37 -7.25
C ILE A 63 -7.66 -5.49 -6.45
N THR A 64 -7.14 -6.71 -6.61
CA THR A 64 -7.66 -7.92 -5.94
C THR A 64 -6.65 -8.50 -4.94
N GLN A 65 -5.39 -8.09 -5.03
CA GLN A 65 -4.31 -8.54 -4.15
C GLN A 65 -3.35 -7.40 -3.81
N LEU A 66 -2.83 -7.42 -2.59
CA LEU A 66 -1.67 -6.63 -2.18
C LEU A 66 -0.51 -7.56 -1.82
N LYS A 67 0.73 -7.10 -2.06
CA LYS A 67 1.93 -7.86 -1.71
C LYS A 67 2.95 -6.96 -1.02
N PHE A 68 3.66 -7.50 -0.04
CA PHE A 68 4.75 -6.81 0.65
C PHE A 68 5.98 -7.71 0.69
N ASP A 69 7.15 -7.16 0.38
CA ASP A 69 8.42 -7.91 0.34
C ASP A 69 9.06 -8.00 1.74
N PHE A 70 8.80 -9.10 2.43
CA PHE A 70 9.32 -9.36 3.77
C PHE A 70 10.73 -9.94 3.72
N GLN A 71 11.59 -9.46 4.61
CA GLN A 71 13.02 -9.78 4.71
C GLN A 71 13.40 -10.16 6.15
N GLY A 72 12.54 -10.94 6.80
CA GLY A 72 12.77 -11.48 8.13
C GLY A 72 12.62 -13.00 8.19
N SER A 73 12.48 -13.52 9.41
CA SER A 73 12.29 -14.93 9.70
C SER A 73 10.94 -15.26 10.33
N SER A 74 10.28 -14.29 10.99
CA SER A 74 9.00 -14.52 11.66
C SER A 74 8.16 -13.25 11.70
N LEU A 75 6.84 -13.41 11.58
CA LEU A 75 5.83 -12.44 11.99
C LEU A 75 4.78 -13.09 12.91
N SER A 76 5.14 -14.19 13.60
CA SER A 76 4.22 -14.97 14.43
C SER A 76 3.50 -14.17 15.53
N SER A 77 4.08 -13.06 15.97
CA SER A 77 3.52 -12.13 16.96
C SER A 77 3.24 -10.74 16.36
N SER A 78 3.22 -10.63 15.03
CA SER A 78 2.96 -9.40 14.28
C SER A 78 2.17 -9.69 13.00
N ASN A 79 1.19 -10.61 13.08
CA ASN A 79 0.44 -11.14 11.95
C ASN A 79 -1.08 -10.88 12.00
N ASP A 80 -1.59 -10.07 12.92
CA ASP A 80 -3.00 -9.67 12.95
C ASP A 80 -3.19 -8.30 12.31
N TRP A 81 -3.47 -8.26 11.01
CA TRP A 81 -3.45 -7.01 10.23
C TRP A 81 -4.84 -6.62 9.80
N THR A 82 -5.12 -5.32 9.88
CA THR A 82 -6.20 -4.66 9.15
C THR A 82 -5.60 -3.73 8.10
N ILE A 83 -6.04 -3.88 6.85
CA ILE A 83 -5.52 -3.11 5.70
C ILE A 83 -6.64 -2.26 5.11
N TYR A 84 -6.35 -0.97 4.92
CA TYR A 84 -7.22 -0.02 4.27
C TYR A 84 -6.60 0.51 2.98
N ILE A 85 -7.43 0.79 1.98
CA ILE A 85 -7.03 1.44 0.72
C ILE A 85 -7.93 2.64 0.47
N GLY A 86 -7.35 3.77 0.06
CA GLY A 86 -8.10 4.95 -0.38
C GLY A 86 -7.39 5.70 -1.51
N HIS A 87 -8.15 6.48 -2.28
CA HIS A 87 -7.59 7.48 -3.16
C HIS A 87 -7.13 8.70 -2.36
N THR A 88 -6.05 9.34 -2.78
CA THR A 88 -5.56 10.56 -2.17
C THR A 88 -4.90 11.48 -3.19
N THR A 89 -4.97 12.79 -2.94
CA THR A 89 -4.21 13.79 -3.68
C THR A 89 -2.81 14.02 -3.09
N LYS A 90 -2.54 13.47 -1.89
CA LYS A 90 -1.23 13.64 -1.24
C LYS A 90 -0.14 12.94 -2.05
N THR A 91 1.02 13.58 -2.14
CA THR A 91 2.25 12.99 -2.69
C THR A 91 3.26 12.68 -1.60
N SER A 92 3.05 13.15 -0.38
CA SER A 92 3.90 12.91 0.79
C SER A 92 3.14 13.29 2.06
N PHE A 93 3.66 12.86 3.21
CA PHE A 93 3.23 13.30 4.52
C PHE A 93 4.08 14.50 4.97
N SER A 94 3.43 15.56 5.41
CA SER A 94 4.08 16.82 5.81
C SER A 94 4.52 16.83 7.28
N SER A 95 3.90 16.03 8.14
CA SER A 95 4.19 15.94 9.57
C SER A 95 3.77 14.59 10.15
N GLY A 96 4.13 14.35 11.42
CA GLY A 96 3.67 13.20 12.20
C GLY A 96 2.17 13.16 12.51
N THR A 97 1.41 14.19 12.16
CA THR A 97 -0.05 14.26 12.34
C THR A 97 -0.80 14.33 11.02
N ASP A 98 -0.10 14.27 9.88
CA ASP A 98 -0.68 14.43 8.53
C ASP A 98 -1.34 13.16 8.00
N TRP A 99 -1.96 12.38 8.88
CA TRP A 99 -2.67 11.15 8.53
C TRP A 99 -3.81 11.42 7.55
N VAL A 100 -4.01 10.52 6.59
CA VAL A 100 -5.28 10.45 5.84
C VAL A 100 -6.33 9.83 6.77
N ALA A 101 -7.49 10.46 6.90
CA ALA A 101 -8.56 9.94 7.74
C ALA A 101 -9.06 8.58 7.23
N THR A 102 -9.32 7.64 8.13
CA THR A 102 -9.84 6.30 7.78
C THR A 102 -11.20 6.35 7.08
N THR A 103 -12.00 7.39 7.31
CA THR A 103 -13.26 7.64 6.60
C THR A 103 -13.08 7.94 5.10
N ALA A 104 -11.87 8.27 4.66
CA ALA A 104 -11.50 8.42 3.25
C ALA A 104 -10.95 7.12 2.64
N MET A 105 -10.94 6.03 3.40
CA MET A 105 -10.39 4.73 3.00
C MET A 105 -11.44 3.62 3.16
N THR A 106 -11.24 2.52 2.47
CA THR A 106 -12.05 1.30 2.56
C THR A 106 -11.22 0.24 3.27
N GLN A 107 -11.77 -0.41 4.29
CA GLN A 107 -11.16 -1.62 4.86
C GLN A 107 -11.30 -2.75 3.82
N VAL A 108 -10.17 -3.28 3.35
CA VAL A 108 -10.16 -4.32 2.30
C VAL A 108 -9.71 -5.68 2.81
N TYR A 109 -9.02 -5.72 3.95
CA TYR A 109 -8.59 -6.96 4.61
C TYR A 109 -8.60 -6.73 6.13
N SER A 110 -8.94 -7.77 6.89
CA SER A 110 -8.77 -7.81 8.34
C SER A 110 -8.67 -9.24 8.82
N GLY A 111 -7.62 -9.55 9.57
CA GLY A 111 -7.46 -10.82 10.27
C GLY A 111 -6.02 -11.31 10.33
N THR A 112 -5.87 -12.43 11.04
CA THR A 112 -4.58 -13.07 11.27
C THR A 112 -4.12 -13.91 10.07
N PHE A 113 -2.91 -13.69 9.57
CA PHE A 113 -2.31 -14.51 8.50
C PHE A 113 -1.24 -15.47 9.05
N ALA A 114 -0.89 -16.47 8.25
CA ALA A 114 0.13 -17.45 8.63
C ALA A 114 1.52 -16.80 8.70
N ASP A 115 2.30 -17.14 9.72
CA ASP A 115 3.71 -16.73 9.83
C ASP A 115 4.47 -17.07 8.53
N PRO A 116 5.13 -16.10 7.87
CA PRO A 116 5.89 -16.36 6.65
C PRO A 116 7.04 -17.35 6.84
N GLY A 117 7.63 -17.41 8.05
CA GLY A 117 8.74 -18.33 8.40
C GLY A 117 10.07 -18.10 7.66
N ALA A 118 10.10 -17.23 6.66
CA ALA A 118 11.27 -16.85 5.87
C ALA A 118 11.00 -15.57 5.06
N ALA A 119 12.06 -15.00 4.49
CA ALA A 119 11.96 -13.88 3.56
C ALA A 119 11.19 -14.26 2.28
N GLY A 120 10.42 -13.31 1.75
CA GLY A 120 9.61 -13.48 0.56
C GLY A 120 8.42 -12.52 0.51
N TRP A 121 7.66 -12.61 -0.58
CA TRP A 121 6.45 -11.82 -0.76
C TRP A 121 5.30 -12.38 0.08
N ILE A 122 4.82 -11.61 1.03
CA ILE A 122 3.54 -11.86 1.72
C ILE A 122 2.43 -11.38 0.79
N THR A 123 1.42 -12.22 0.55
CA THR A 123 0.31 -11.91 -0.37
C THR A 123 -0.99 -11.88 0.42
N PHE A 124 -1.73 -10.80 0.25
CA PHE A 124 -3.05 -10.60 0.85
C PHE A 124 -4.09 -10.60 -0.26
N ASP A 125 -5.00 -11.59 -0.23
CA ASP A 125 -6.24 -11.52 -0.99
C ASP A 125 -7.13 -10.49 -0.30
N ILE A 126 -7.49 -9.43 -1.02
CA ILE A 126 -8.27 -8.33 -0.48
C ILE A 126 -9.69 -8.35 -1.04
N THR A 127 -10.59 -7.64 -0.39
CA THR A 127 -11.85 -7.25 -1.00
C THR A 127 -11.55 -6.37 -2.21
N ASP A 128 -12.01 -6.79 -3.38
CA ASP A 128 -11.84 -6.08 -4.65
C ASP A 128 -12.06 -4.58 -4.51
N TRP A 129 -11.05 -3.80 -4.90
CA TRP A 129 -11.06 -2.34 -4.77
C TRP A 129 -10.78 -1.66 -6.10
N ALA A 130 -11.69 -0.78 -6.53
CA ALA A 130 -11.61 -0.11 -7.82
C ALA A 130 -10.64 1.07 -7.79
N TYR A 131 -9.55 0.97 -8.53
CA TYR A 131 -8.58 2.04 -8.75
C TYR A 131 -8.87 2.85 -10.02
N ASN A 132 -8.85 4.18 -9.89
CA ASN A 132 -9.21 5.10 -10.97
C ASN A 132 -8.06 5.40 -11.95
N GLY A 133 -6.82 5.04 -11.59
CA GLY A 133 -5.62 5.28 -12.40
C GLY A 133 -5.18 6.74 -12.51
N THR A 134 -5.77 7.65 -11.72
CA THR A 134 -5.45 9.08 -11.77
C THR A 134 -4.99 9.62 -10.42
N ASP A 135 -5.64 9.19 -9.33
CA ASP A 135 -5.27 9.64 -7.99
C ASP A 135 -4.14 8.78 -7.43
N ASN A 136 -3.40 9.30 -6.46
CA ASN A 136 -2.47 8.47 -5.70
C ASN A 136 -3.27 7.52 -4.80
N ILE A 137 -2.64 6.44 -4.38
CA ILE A 137 -3.23 5.51 -3.42
C ILE A 137 -2.59 5.77 -2.05
N VAL A 138 -3.40 5.80 -1.00
CA VAL A 138 -2.94 5.58 0.37
C VAL A 138 -3.30 4.15 0.78
N ILE A 139 -2.31 3.42 1.29
CA ILE A 139 -2.52 2.14 1.97
C ILE A 139 -2.24 2.39 3.45
N ALA A 140 -3.18 2.03 4.31
CA ALA A 140 -2.97 1.99 5.75
C ALA A 140 -2.88 0.55 6.21
N VAL A 141 -1.91 0.25 7.08
CA VAL A 141 -1.78 -1.06 7.72
C VAL A 141 -1.77 -0.84 9.21
N ASP A 142 -2.61 -1.62 9.87
CA ASP A 142 -2.83 -1.60 11.29
C ASP A 142 -2.60 -2.99 11.86
N GLU A 143 -1.63 -3.13 12.75
CA GLU A 143 -1.20 -4.38 13.34
C GLU A 143 -1.68 -4.45 14.79
N ASN A 144 -2.42 -5.51 15.10
CA ASN A 144 -3.27 -5.65 16.29
C ASN A 144 -2.85 -6.82 17.20
N ALA A 145 -1.84 -7.61 16.82
CA ALA A 145 -1.45 -8.79 17.58
C ALA A 145 -0.68 -8.37 18.83
N SER A 146 -1.01 -8.97 19.98
CA SER A 146 -0.22 -8.73 21.19
C SER A 146 1.16 -9.38 21.07
N GLY A 147 2.21 -8.66 21.43
CA GLY A 147 3.58 -9.18 21.45
C GLY A 147 4.42 -8.60 20.32
N TYR A 148 5.61 -9.14 20.11
CA TYR A 148 6.51 -8.64 19.07
C TYR A 148 7.45 -9.76 18.63
N ASP A 149 7.90 -9.68 17.38
CA ASP A 149 8.96 -10.51 16.80
C ASP A 149 10.32 -9.78 16.86
N GLY A 150 11.25 -10.13 15.97
CA GLY A 150 12.63 -9.67 15.99
C GLY A 150 12.81 -8.28 15.37
N SER A 151 13.79 -7.53 15.89
CA SER A 151 14.22 -6.25 15.29
C SER A 151 14.80 -6.36 13.88
N SER A 152 15.14 -7.57 13.44
CA SER A 152 15.55 -7.89 12.07
C SER A 152 14.39 -8.17 11.12
N ASP A 153 13.18 -8.41 11.63
CA ASP A 153 11.99 -8.69 10.83
C ASP A 153 11.50 -7.39 10.18
N LYS A 154 11.90 -7.20 8.92
CA LYS A 154 11.75 -5.94 8.16
C LYS A 154 11.24 -6.20 6.75
N PHE A 155 10.94 -5.12 6.03
CA PHE A 155 10.50 -5.17 4.65
C PHE A 155 11.45 -4.42 3.73
N ASN A 156 11.59 -4.88 2.50
CA ASN A 156 12.26 -4.12 1.45
C ASN A 156 11.41 -2.93 1.06
N CYS A 157 12.03 -1.76 1.08
CA CYS A 157 11.38 -0.49 0.76
C CYS A 157 12.20 0.31 -0.26
N THR A 158 11.47 1.12 -1.01
CA THR A 158 12.02 2.12 -1.94
C THR A 158 12.07 3.47 -1.26
N SER A 159 13.13 4.24 -1.52
CA SER A 159 13.24 5.60 -1.03
C SER A 159 12.23 6.51 -1.72
N GLY A 160 11.63 7.41 -0.96
CA GLY A 160 10.71 8.41 -1.49
C GLY A 160 10.43 9.50 -0.45
N SER A 161 10.34 10.76 -0.89
CA SER A 161 10.25 11.91 0.01
C SER A 161 9.02 11.85 0.94
N SER A 162 9.23 11.47 2.20
CA SER A 162 8.18 11.32 3.23
C SER A 162 6.95 10.53 2.76
N ARG A 163 7.16 9.38 2.12
CA ARG A 163 6.11 8.55 1.51
C ARG A 163 5.38 7.64 2.47
N ALA A 164 5.85 7.53 3.70
CA ALA A 164 5.14 6.85 4.77
C ALA A 164 5.13 7.65 6.06
N ILE A 165 4.17 7.32 6.91
CA ILE A 165 4.03 7.80 8.28
C ILE A 165 3.70 6.60 9.16
N LYS A 166 4.29 6.52 10.35
CA LYS A 166 4.13 5.38 11.25
C LYS A 166 4.06 5.81 12.71
N TYR A 167 3.20 5.16 13.46
CA TYR A 167 3.19 5.13 14.91
C TYR A 167 3.33 3.69 15.39
N ASN A 168 4.04 3.47 16.50
CA ASN A 168 4.14 2.16 17.13
C ASN A 168 4.19 2.30 18.66
N ASN A 169 3.66 1.31 19.37
CA ASN A 169 3.57 1.31 20.84
C ASN A 169 3.54 -0.14 21.35
N ASP A 170 4.16 -0.42 22.50
CA ASP A 170 4.16 -1.78 23.07
C ASP A 170 2.94 -2.10 23.95
N ASN A 171 2.27 -1.07 24.45
CA ASN A 171 1.30 -1.21 25.53
C ASN A 171 -0.12 -0.93 25.08
N THR A 172 -0.30 -0.14 24.01
CA THR A 172 -1.61 0.33 23.59
C THR A 172 -1.70 0.33 22.08
N ASP A 173 -2.64 -0.45 21.59
CA ASP A 173 -3.05 -0.47 20.19
C ASP A 173 -3.65 0.90 19.81
N PRO A 174 -3.10 1.61 18.81
CA PRO A 174 -3.60 2.93 18.42
C PRO A 174 -4.98 2.87 17.74
N ASP A 175 -5.90 3.73 18.18
CA ASP A 175 -7.16 3.96 17.43
C ASP A 175 -6.86 4.57 16.06
N GLN A 176 -7.17 3.85 14.98
CA GLN A 176 -6.88 4.28 13.61
C GLN A 176 -7.75 5.47 13.17
N ALA A 177 -8.90 5.71 13.83
CA ALA A 177 -9.73 6.90 13.61
C ALA A 177 -9.19 8.14 14.33
N SER A 178 -8.33 7.97 15.33
CA SER A 178 -7.66 9.07 16.05
C SER A 178 -6.21 8.73 16.38
N PRO A 179 -5.36 8.52 15.35
CA PRO A 179 -4.01 8.03 15.57
C PRO A 179 -3.16 9.08 16.30
N PRO A 180 -2.29 8.67 17.23
CA PRO A 180 -1.31 9.56 17.84
C PRO A 180 -0.35 10.18 16.82
N SER A 181 0.48 11.13 17.25
CA SER A 181 1.53 11.68 16.38
C SER A 181 2.55 10.59 16.05
N GLY A 182 2.64 10.24 14.77
CA GLY A 182 3.64 9.34 14.21
C GLY A 182 4.94 10.03 13.83
N SER A 183 5.79 9.28 13.13
CA SER A 183 7.02 9.72 12.50
C SER A 183 6.91 9.55 10.98
N THR A 184 7.32 10.57 10.23
CA THR A 184 7.40 10.48 8.76
C THR A 184 8.65 9.70 8.36
N MET A 185 8.52 8.91 7.29
CA MET A 185 9.54 8.02 6.77
C MET A 185 9.77 8.35 5.30
N SER A 186 11.04 8.52 4.90
CA SER A 186 11.41 8.76 3.50
C SER A 186 11.48 7.48 2.66
N TYR A 187 10.55 6.57 2.91
CA TYR A 187 10.47 5.24 2.28
C TYR A 187 9.01 4.83 2.10
N PHE A 188 8.77 3.89 1.19
CA PHE A 188 7.52 3.13 1.08
C PHE A 188 7.85 1.65 0.76
N PRO A 189 7.05 0.69 1.23
CA PRO A 189 7.19 -0.73 0.89
C PRO A 189 7.05 -0.96 -0.61
N ASN A 190 7.89 -1.86 -1.15
CA ASN A 190 7.79 -2.29 -2.55
C ASN A 190 6.52 -3.09 -2.85
#